data_AF-A0A1U6HZN1-F1
#
_entry.id   AF-A0A1U6HZN1-F1
#
_cell.length_a   1.000
_cell.length_b   1.000
_cell.length_c   1.000
_cell.angle_alpha   90.00
_cell.angle_beta   90.00
_cell.angle_gamma   90.00
#
_symmetry.space_group_name_H-M   'P 1'
#
loop_
_entity.id
_entity.type
_entity.pdbx_description
1 polymer ?
#
loop_
_entity_poly.entity_id
_entity_poly.type
_entity_poly.pdbx_seq_one_letter_code
_entity_poly.pdbx_strand_id
1 'polypeptide(L)'
;MALECVAYRDSKGGLHASLEKATLEDLAAVLGRVGDEGGMTAGVAKLIFDKRADIERVFAEHDQLNLHSEHAATVERLHAV
;
A
#
# COMPACT_ATOMS: atom_id res chain seq x y z
N MET A 1 -38.85 -6.28 13.49
CA MET A 1 -37.85 -7.30 13.85
C MET A 1 -36.48 -6.68 13.65
N ALA A 2 -35.59 -6.76 14.64
CA ALA A 2 -34.20 -6.33 14.45
C ALA A 2 -33.43 -7.46 13.73
N LEU A 3 -32.54 -7.09 12.82
CA LEU A 3 -31.68 -8.01 12.07
C LEU A 3 -30.23 -7.67 12.36
N GLU A 4 -29.41 -8.68 12.64
CA GLU A 4 -27.96 -8.55 12.84
C GLU A 4 -27.23 -9.07 11.59
N CYS A 5 -26.15 -8.40 11.18
CA CYS A 5 -25.29 -8.83 10.08
C CYS A 5 -23.82 -8.56 10.39
N VAL A 6 -22.94 -9.37 9.80
CA VAL A 6 -21.48 -9.19 9.85
C VAL A 6 -21.06 -8.33 8.67
N ALA A 7 -20.23 -7.31 8.93
CA ALA A 7 -19.65 -6.43 7.91
C ALA A 7 -18.17 -6.18 8.20
N TYR A 8 -17.41 -5.89 7.15
CA TYR A 8 -16.00 -5.51 7.22
C TYR A 8 -15.90 -3.99 7.20
N ARG A 9 -15.14 -3.43 8.13
CA ARG A 9 -14.99 -1.98 8.26
C ARG A 9 -13.67 -1.54 7.64
N ASP A 10 -13.70 -0.54 6.77
CA ASP A 10 -12.49 0.14 6.28
C ASP A 10 -11.94 1.15 7.32
N SER A 11 -10.75 1.69 7.08
CA SER A 11 -10.10 2.68 7.95
C SER A 11 -10.85 4.02 8.09
N LYS A 12 -11.72 4.35 7.12
CA LYS A 12 -12.59 5.55 7.15
C LYS A 12 -13.92 5.30 7.87
N GLY A 13 -14.21 4.05 8.20
CA GLY A 13 -15.42 3.61 8.87
C GLY A 13 -16.57 3.20 7.95
N GLY A 14 -16.34 3.06 6.65
CA GLY A 14 -17.27 2.44 5.71
C GLY A 14 -17.44 0.95 6.00
N LEU A 15 -18.68 0.44 5.88
CA LEU A 15 -19.01 -0.96 6.08
C LEU A 15 -19.20 -1.65 4.74
N HIS A 16 -18.53 -2.80 4.58
CA HIS A 16 -18.43 -3.56 3.34
C HIS A 16 -18.88 -5.00 3.54
N ALA A 17 -19.48 -5.56 2.50
CA ALA A 17 -19.96 -6.94 2.51
C ALA A 17 -18.84 -7.99 2.40
N SER A 18 -17.63 -7.59 1.98
CA SER A 18 -16.48 -8.48 1.87
C SER A 18 -15.19 -7.80 2.31
N LEU A 19 -14.26 -8.63 2.79
CA LEU A 19 -12.92 -8.19 3.17
C LEU A 19 -12.20 -7.53 1.99
N GLU A 20 -12.28 -8.12 0.80
CA GLU A 20 -11.63 -7.56 -0.40
C GLU A 20 -12.08 -6.13 -0.69
N LYS A 21 -13.39 -5.84 -0.56
CA LYS A 21 -13.91 -4.48 -0.80
C LYS A 21 -13.41 -3.49 0.24
N ALA A 22 -13.41 -3.86 1.53
CA ALA A 22 -12.85 -3.01 2.58
C ALA A 22 -11.37 -2.70 2.31
N THR A 23 -10.58 -3.72 1.93
CA THR A 23 -9.17 -3.55 1.60
C THR A 23 -8.96 -2.65 0.38
N LEU A 24 -9.77 -2.77 -0.67
CA LEU A 24 -9.67 -1.92 -1.86
C LEU A 24 -9.98 -0.46 -1.57
N GLU A 25 -10.97 -0.18 -0.72
CA GLU A 25 -11.28 1.18 -0.27
C GLU A 25 -10.16 1.76 0.60
N ASP A 26 -9.53 0.93 1.44
CA ASP A 26 -8.35 1.33 2.21
C ASP A 26 -7.16 1.64 1.28
N LEU A 27 -6.91 0.81 0.28
CA LEU A 27 -5.86 1.07 -0.72
C LEU A 27 -6.16 2.35 -1.50
N ALA A 28 -7.41 2.55 -1.94
CA ALA A 28 -7.81 3.79 -2.61
C ALA A 28 -7.66 5.01 -1.70
N ALA A 29 -7.94 4.87 -0.41
CA ALA A 29 -7.73 5.92 0.58
C ALA A 29 -6.25 6.30 0.73
N VAL A 30 -5.35 5.31 0.80
CA VAL A 30 -3.90 5.51 0.88
C VAL A 30 -3.36 6.20 -0.37
N LEU A 31 -3.85 5.80 -1.55
CA LEU A 31 -3.46 6.42 -2.83
C LEU A 31 -3.94 7.87 -2.96
N GLY A 32 -5.01 8.25 -2.26
CA GLY A 32 -5.61 9.58 -2.39
C GLY A 32 -6.28 9.77 -3.76
N ARG A 33 -6.42 11.03 -4.21
CA ARG A 33 -7.01 11.31 -5.52
C ARG A 33 -5.96 11.13 -6.61
N VAL A 34 -6.05 10.02 -7.35
CA VAL A 34 -5.22 9.79 -8.52
C VAL A 34 -5.96 10.28 -9.77
N GLY A 35 -5.42 11.33 -10.39
CA GLY A 35 -5.96 11.99 -11.57
C GLY A 35 -7.19 12.87 -11.34
N ASP A 36 -7.68 13.50 -12.40
CA ASP A 36 -8.69 14.57 -12.29
C ASP A 36 -10.09 14.06 -11.92
N GLU A 37 -10.48 12.84 -12.33
CA GLU A 37 -11.86 12.36 -12.19
C GLU A 37 -12.09 11.32 -11.08
N GLY A 38 -11.08 11.01 -10.27
CA GLY A 38 -11.21 10.11 -9.10
C GLY A 38 -11.41 8.62 -9.43
N GLY A 39 -12.02 8.28 -10.57
CA GLY A 39 -12.24 6.90 -11.02
C GLY A 39 -10.96 6.09 -11.28
N MET A 40 -9.86 6.76 -11.61
CA MET A 40 -8.55 6.08 -11.77
C MET A 40 -8.03 5.50 -10.47
N THR A 41 -8.31 6.12 -9.32
CA THR A 41 -7.84 5.67 -8.00
C THR A 41 -8.29 4.24 -7.70
N ALA A 42 -9.56 3.93 -7.95
CA ALA A 42 -10.10 2.59 -7.71
C ALA A 42 -9.45 1.53 -8.62
N GLY A 43 -9.20 1.89 -9.88
CA GLY A 43 -8.50 1.02 -10.84
C GLY A 43 -7.07 0.73 -10.41
N VAL A 44 -6.33 1.74 -9.95
CA VAL A 44 -4.97 1.58 -9.43
C VAL A 44 -4.95 0.77 -8.14
N ALA A 45 -5.89 1.01 -7.22
CA ALA A 45 -6.01 0.22 -5.98
C ALA A 45 -6.21 -1.27 -6.29
N LYS A 46 -7.08 -1.60 -7.26
CA LYS A 46 -7.29 -2.98 -7.70
C LYS A 46 -6.03 -3.58 -8.34
N LEU A 47 -5.34 -2.82 -9.20
CA LEU A 47 -4.11 -3.28 -9.83
C LEU A 47 -3.01 -3.59 -8.78
N ILE A 48 -2.86 -2.74 -7.77
CA ILE A 48 -1.92 -2.96 -6.66
C ILE A 48 -2.30 -4.21 -5.87
N PHE A 49 -3.58 -4.38 -5.56
CA PHE A 49 -4.06 -5.56 -4.86
C PHE A 49 -3.73 -6.85 -5.64
N ASP A 50 -4.01 -6.86 -6.94
CA ASP A 50 -3.77 -8.02 -7.80
C ASP A 50 -2.26 -8.28 -8.02
N LYS A 51 -1.42 -7.25 -7.97
CA LYS A 51 0.05 -7.32 -8.14
C LYS A 51 0.83 -7.29 -6.82
N ARG A 52 0.15 -7.46 -5.68
CA ARG A 52 0.73 -7.28 -4.35
C ARG A 52 2.07 -8.00 -4.17
N ALA A 53 2.15 -9.28 -4.53
CA ALA A 53 3.37 -10.08 -4.34
C ALA A 53 4.56 -9.56 -5.16
N ASP A 54 4.32 -9.13 -6.40
CA ASP A 54 5.35 -8.57 -7.26
C ASP A 54 5.84 -7.21 -6.73
N ILE A 55 4.89 -6.37 -6.28
CA ILE A 55 5.19 -5.05 -5.71
C ILE A 55 6.00 -5.19 -4.42
N GLU A 56 5.60 -6.07 -3.51
CA GLU A 56 6.32 -6.34 -2.27
C GLU A 56 7.74 -6.85 -2.54
N ARG A 57 7.93 -7.70 -3.56
CA ARG A 57 9.26 -8.15 -3.98
C ARG A 57 10.14 -6.99 -4.45
N VAL A 58 9.61 -6.11 -5.31
CA VAL A 58 10.36 -4.95 -5.82
C VAL A 58 10.76 -4.00 -4.68
N PHE A 59 9.87 -3.75 -3.72
CA PHE A 59 10.21 -2.94 -2.54
C PHE A 59 11.27 -3.60 -1.67
N ALA A 60 11.17 -4.91 -1.42
CA ALA A 60 12.18 -5.64 -0.65
C ALA A 60 13.57 -5.61 -1.32
N GLU A 61 13.63 -5.78 -2.64
CA GLU A 61 14.87 -5.66 -3.42
C GLU A 61 15.47 -4.25 -3.31
N HIS A 62 14.63 -3.21 -3.42
CA HIS A 62 15.07 -1.82 -3.25
C HIS A 62 15.62 -1.55 -1.84
N ASP A 63 14.90 -1.99 -0.80
CA ASP A 63 15.30 -1.75 0.59
C ASP A 63 16.61 -2.45 0.92
N GLN A 64 16.85 -3.65 0.37
CA GLN A 64 18.14 -4.33 0.47
C GLN A 64 19.27 -3.48 -0.13
N LEU A 65 19.09 -2.96 -1.35
CA LEU A 65 20.10 -2.12 -2.01
C LEU A 65 20.35 -0.81 -1.27
N ASN A 66 19.31 -0.19 -0.72
CA ASN A 66 19.46 1.05 0.03
C ASN A 66 20.24 0.84 1.34
N LEU A 67 20.00 -0.27 2.04
CA LEU A 67 20.80 -0.65 3.21
C LEU A 67 22.28 -0.84 2.87
N HIS A 68 22.60 -1.42 1.70
CA HIS A 68 23.97 -1.53 1.22
C HIS A 68 24.61 -0.17 0.89
N SER A 69 23.83 0.76 0.32
CA SER A 69 24.26 2.13 0.02
C SER A 69 24.62 2.92 1.30
N GLU A 70 23.78 2.84 2.34
CA GLU A 70 24.03 3.54 3.61
C GLU A 70 25.26 2.99 4.36
N HIS A 71 25.52 1.68 4.26
CA HIS A 71 26.75 1.09 4.80
C HIS A 71 28.00 1.57 4.05
N ALA A 72 27.96 1.64 2.72
CA ALA A 72 29.09 2.15 1.93
C ALA A 72 29.43 3.61 2.26
N ALA A 73 28.40 4.47 2.36
CA ALA A 73 28.58 5.89 2.73
C ALA A 73 29.07 6.11 4.17
N THR A 74 28.89 5.12 5.05
CA THR A 74 29.40 5.17 6.43
C THR A 74 30.87 4.77 6.50
N VAL A 75 31.30 3.79 5.68
CA VAL A 75 32.71 3.38 5.59
C VAL A 75 33.58 4.47 4.96
N GLU A 76 33.13 5.14 3.90
CA GLU A 76 33.88 6.23 3.27
C GLU A 76 34.13 7.42 4.23
N ARG A 77 33.15 7.73 5.09
CA ARG A 77 33.31 8.78 6.13
C ARG A 77 34.29 8.39 7.24
N LEU A 78 34.47 7.10 7.51
CA LEU A 78 35.43 6.61 8.49
C LEU A 78 36.88 6.66 7.97
N HIS A 79 37.07 6.56 6.66
CA HIS A 79 38.38 6.62 6.00
C HIS A 79 38.82 8.05 5.61
N ALA A 80 37.96 9.05 5.81
CA ALA A 80 38.23 10.45 5.50
C ALA A 80 38.71 11.29 6.71
N VAL A 81 39.07 10.65 7.83
CA VAL A 81 39.59 11.29 9.06
C VAL A 81 41.05 10.92 9.31
#